data_AF-A0A7X0BYS2-F1
#
_entry.id   AF-A0A7X0BYS2-F1
#
_cell.length_a   1.000
_cell.length_b   1.000
_cell.length_c   1.000
_cell.angle_alpha   90.00
_cell.angle_beta   90.00
_cell.angle_gamma   90.00
#
_symmetry.space_group_name_H-M   'P 1'
#
loop_
_entity.id
_entity.type
_entity.pdbx_description
1 polymer ?
#
loop_
_entity_poly.entity_id
_entity_poly.type
_entity_poly.pdbx_seq_one_letter_code
_entity_poly.pdbx_strand_id
1 'polypeptide(L)'
;MKICLTLILAATVAIIPGCGNYDDTAFRKALDECYKKDALDSKQLAGEVGPLLAPDVRLTLGESSACDSEPEGGASIAYDLDSNVPPNKVLEKFHSAGWADLPLPSDTCGACVARVGKKVGSRSIEAMVQEFNDGTLMLEAMFYN
;
A
#
# COMPACT_ATOMS: atom_id res chain seq x y z
N MET A 1 38.94 -25.29 -64.48
CA MET A 1 38.44 -26.42 -63.67
C MET A 1 38.55 -26.07 -62.19
N LYS A 2 37.47 -26.33 -61.45
CA LYS A 2 37.34 -26.49 -59.99
C LYS A 2 37.49 -25.26 -59.07
N ILE A 3 36.30 -24.71 -58.80
CA ILE A 3 35.77 -24.31 -57.48
C ILE A 3 36.44 -25.05 -56.32
N CYS A 4 36.84 -24.29 -55.29
CA CYS A 4 36.50 -24.60 -53.90
C CYS A 4 36.62 -23.30 -53.08
N LEU A 5 35.47 -22.63 -52.92
CA LEU A 5 35.23 -21.67 -51.84
C LEU A 5 35.43 -22.43 -50.52
N THR A 6 36.51 -22.16 -49.80
CA THR A 6 36.67 -22.66 -48.44
C THR A 6 35.80 -21.80 -47.54
N LEU A 7 34.54 -22.23 -47.37
CA LEU A 7 33.66 -21.80 -46.29
C LEU A 7 34.33 -22.19 -44.97
N ILE A 8 35.08 -21.25 -44.38
CA ILE A 8 35.38 -21.31 -42.95
C ILE A 8 34.10 -20.83 -42.26
N LEU A 9 33.24 -21.81 -42.01
CA LEU A 9 32.12 -21.72 -41.09
C LEU A 9 32.73 -21.51 -39.69
N ALA A 10 33.14 -20.27 -39.39
CA ALA A 10 33.33 -19.84 -38.02
C ALA A 10 31.93 -19.92 -37.41
N ALA A 11 31.67 -21.01 -36.70
CA ALA A 11 30.54 -21.14 -35.82
C ALA A 11 30.60 -19.94 -34.86
N THR A 12 29.87 -18.88 -35.20
CA THR A 12 29.38 -17.94 -34.22
C THR A 12 28.64 -18.82 -33.23
N VAL A 13 29.30 -19.14 -32.13
CA VAL A 13 28.63 -19.47 -30.89
C VAL A 13 27.79 -18.23 -30.63
N ALA A 14 26.55 -18.27 -31.12
CA ALA A 14 25.49 -17.50 -30.53
C ALA A 14 25.48 -17.99 -29.09
N ILE A 15 26.24 -17.29 -28.24
CA ILE A 15 25.89 -17.17 -26.84
C ILE A 15 24.50 -16.57 -26.93
N ILE A 16 23.50 -17.45 -26.91
CA ILE A 16 22.18 -17.09 -26.45
C ILE A 16 22.50 -16.36 -25.15
N PRO A 17 22.23 -15.05 -25.02
CA PRO A 17 22.29 -14.43 -23.72
C PRO A 17 21.17 -15.13 -22.95
N GLY A 18 21.51 -16.25 -22.32
CA GLY A 18 20.67 -16.87 -21.32
C GLY A 18 20.34 -15.76 -20.34
N CYS A 19 19.05 -15.54 -20.16
CA CYS A 19 18.41 -14.60 -19.24
C CYS A 19 19.46 -13.83 -18.44
N GLY A 20 19.86 -12.67 -18.98
CA GLY A 20 20.80 -11.80 -18.28
C GLY A 20 20.29 -11.64 -16.86
N ASN A 21 21.17 -11.87 -15.88
CA ASN A 21 20.94 -11.52 -14.50
C ASN A 21 20.30 -10.13 -14.48
N TYR A 22 18.98 -10.08 -14.31
CA TYR A 22 18.36 -8.92 -13.70
C TYR A 22 19.18 -8.68 -12.44
N ASP A 23 19.55 -7.44 -12.13
CA ASP A 23 20.34 -7.15 -10.94
C ASP A 23 19.46 -7.44 -9.71
N ASP A 24 19.31 -8.72 -9.40
CA ASP A 24 18.50 -9.26 -8.32
C ASP A 24 19.00 -8.69 -7.00
N THR A 25 20.27 -8.29 -6.90
CA THR A 25 20.82 -7.71 -5.68
C THR A 25 20.35 -6.28 -5.51
N ALA A 26 20.43 -5.44 -6.54
CA ALA A 26 19.90 -4.08 -6.49
C ALA A 26 18.37 -4.07 -6.32
N PHE A 27 17.66 -4.92 -7.06
CA PHE A 27 16.22 -5.06 -6.95
C PHE A 27 15.78 -5.53 -5.57
N ARG A 28 16.38 -6.61 -5.03
CA ARG A 28 16.05 -7.10 -3.68
C ARG A 28 16.40 -6.07 -2.61
N LYS A 29 17.49 -5.32 -2.77
CA LYS A 29 17.84 -4.25 -1.85
C LYS A 29 16.80 -3.13 -1.87
N ALA A 30 16.35 -2.70 -3.06
CA ALA A 30 15.30 -1.69 -3.18
C ALA A 30 13.98 -2.17 -2.57
N LEU A 31 13.60 -3.43 -2.81
CA LEU A 31 12.41 -4.05 -2.22
C LEU A 31 12.49 -4.12 -0.68
N ASP A 32 13.63 -4.55 -0.13
CA ASP A 32 13.87 -4.55 1.32
C ASP A 32 13.80 -3.14 1.93
N GLU A 33 14.31 -2.13 1.21
CA GLU A 33 14.22 -0.72 1.63
C GLU A 33 12.78 -0.21 1.58
N CYS A 34 12.00 -0.61 0.57
CA CYS A 34 10.57 -0.34 0.46
C CYS A 34 9.82 -0.89 1.68
N TYR A 35 9.99 -2.17 2.00
CA TYR A 35 9.34 -2.80 3.15
C TYR A 35 9.72 -2.16 4.49
N LYS A 36 10.98 -1.74 4.66
CA LYS A 36 11.40 -1.00 5.86
C LYS A 36 10.72 0.37 5.97
N LYS A 37 10.58 1.09 4.84
CA LYS A 37 9.84 2.35 4.80
C LYS A 37 8.37 2.13 5.15
N ASP A 38 7.72 1.16 4.51
CA ASP A 38 6.31 0.88 4.73
C ASP A 38 6.04 0.42 6.17
N ALA A 39 6.92 -0.35 6.79
CA ALA A 39 6.81 -0.71 8.20
C ALA A 39 6.91 0.50 9.15
N LEU A 40 7.65 1.55 8.79
CA LEU A 40 7.69 2.81 9.55
C LEU A 40 6.42 3.63 9.31
N ASP A 41 5.96 3.69 8.06
CA ASP A 41 4.73 4.37 7.67
C ASP A 41 3.51 3.72 8.37
N SER A 42 3.38 2.40 8.40
CA SER A 42 2.32 1.67 9.12
C SER A 42 2.32 1.97 10.61
N LYS A 43 3.49 2.05 11.25
CA LYS A 43 3.60 2.46 12.67
C LYS A 43 3.14 3.89 12.90
N GLN A 44 3.47 4.81 12.00
CA GLN A 44 3.01 6.19 12.10
C GLN A 44 1.48 6.27 11.92
N LEU A 45 0.93 5.56 10.93
CA LEU A 45 -0.52 5.46 10.73
C LEU A 45 -1.19 4.92 12.00
N ALA A 46 -0.67 3.84 12.58
CA ALA A 46 -1.23 3.22 13.78
C ALA A 46 -1.15 4.16 15.00
N GLY A 47 -0.09 4.95 15.09
CA GLY A 47 0.09 5.96 16.13
C GLY A 47 -0.87 7.14 16.03
N GLU A 48 -1.25 7.55 14.82
CA GLU A 48 -2.20 8.65 14.59
C GLU A 48 -3.67 8.19 14.68
N VAL A 49 -3.97 6.99 14.19
CA VAL A 49 -5.34 6.47 14.04
C VAL A 49 -5.77 5.63 15.24
N GLY A 50 -4.91 4.72 15.73
CA GLY A 50 -5.23 3.77 16.79
C GLY A 50 -5.70 4.40 18.12
N PRO A 51 -5.21 5.58 18.56
CA PRO A 51 -5.76 6.31 19.72
C PRO A 51 -7.19 6.82 19.55
N LEU A 52 -7.64 7.02 18.31
CA LEU A 52 -8.95 7.58 17.98
C LEU A 52 -10.04 6.51 17.89
N LEU A 53 -9.65 5.24 17.80
CA LEU A 53 -10.58 4.11 17.77
C LEU A 53 -10.92 3.62 19.17
N ALA A 54 -12.12 3.06 19.32
CA ALA A 54 -12.54 2.43 20.56
C ALA A 54 -11.78 1.11 20.80
N PRO A 55 -11.62 0.65 22.07
CA PRO A 55 -10.77 -0.50 22.40
C PRO A 55 -11.17 -1.84 21.78
N ASP A 56 -12.45 -2.00 21.46
CA ASP A 56 -13.09 -3.12 20.76
C ASP A 56 -12.69 -3.22 19.27
N VAL A 57 -12.36 -2.10 18.64
CA VAL A 57 -11.89 -2.00 17.24
C VAL A 57 -10.37 -2.20 17.11
N ARG A 58 -9.61 -2.11 18.22
CA ARG A 58 -8.14 -2.24 18.21
C ARG A 58 -7.62 -3.66 17.98
N LEU A 59 -8.48 -4.68 18.00
CA LEU A 59 -8.04 -6.07 18.17
C LEU A 59 -7.55 -6.75 16.89
N THR A 60 -7.77 -6.19 15.69
CA THR A 60 -7.18 -6.74 14.45
C THR A 60 -6.64 -5.61 13.59
N LEU A 61 -5.35 -5.33 13.76
CA LEU A 61 -4.58 -4.47 12.85
C LEU A 61 -4.15 -5.32 11.66
N GLY A 62 -4.76 -5.09 10.50
CA GLY A 62 -4.21 -5.54 9.23
C GLY A 62 -3.21 -4.51 8.74
N GLU A 63 -1.91 -4.85 8.71
CA GLU A 63 -0.92 -4.04 8.00
C GLU A 63 -0.80 -4.56 6.57
N SER A 64 -0.84 -3.67 5.59
CA SER A 64 -0.62 -3.98 4.18
C SER A 64 0.51 -3.13 3.61
N SER A 65 1.14 -3.63 2.56
CA SER A 65 2.17 -2.93 1.80
C SER A 65 1.99 -3.22 0.32
N ALA A 66 2.15 -2.18 -0.49
CA ALA A 66 2.12 -2.30 -1.94
C ALA A 66 3.50 -2.61 -2.55
N CYS A 67 4.56 -2.83 -1.75
CA CYS A 67 5.93 -2.98 -2.26
C CYS A 67 6.13 -4.09 -3.31
N ASP A 68 5.30 -5.15 -3.29
CA ASP A 68 5.35 -6.22 -4.29
C ASP A 68 4.80 -5.79 -5.67
N SER A 69 3.93 -4.77 -5.70
CA SER A 69 3.28 -4.26 -6.91
C SER A 69 3.74 -2.86 -7.32
N GLU A 70 4.18 -2.03 -6.36
CA GLU A 70 4.54 -0.62 -6.52
C GLU A 70 5.89 -0.35 -5.82
N PRO A 71 6.95 0.00 -6.56
CA PRO A 71 8.30 0.19 -6.00
C PRO A 71 8.42 1.28 -4.92
N GLU A 72 7.52 2.27 -4.94
CA GLU A 72 7.42 3.34 -3.95
C GLU A 72 6.74 2.91 -2.64
N GLY A 73 6.14 1.72 -2.62
CA GLY A 73 5.37 1.19 -1.52
C GLY A 73 3.97 1.79 -1.44
N GLY A 74 3.32 1.53 -0.31
CA GLY A 74 1.92 1.88 -0.11
C GLY A 74 1.42 1.29 1.18
N ALA A 75 2.00 1.74 2.30
CA ALA A 75 1.58 1.31 3.62
C ALA A 75 0.12 1.70 3.86
N SER A 76 -0.69 0.71 4.23
CA SER A 76 -2.02 0.94 4.78
C SER A 76 -2.20 0.13 6.07
N ILE A 77 -3.08 0.63 6.92
CA ILE A 77 -3.56 -0.11 8.09
C ILE A 77 -5.07 -0.23 8.03
N ALA A 78 -5.58 -1.36 8.50
CA ALA A 78 -7.00 -1.64 8.55
C ALA A 78 -7.43 -2.07 9.96
N TYR A 79 -8.64 -1.66 10.33
CA TYR A 79 -9.33 -2.07 11.55
C TYR A 79 -10.75 -2.51 11.23
N ASP A 80 -11.16 -3.68 11.71
CA ASP A 80 -12.55 -4.11 11.66
C ASP A 80 -13.40 -3.27 12.62
N LEU A 81 -14.55 -2.82 12.16
CA LEU A 81 -15.48 -2.02 12.95
C LEU A 81 -16.60 -2.89 13.51
N ASP A 82 -17.06 -2.56 14.73
CA ASP A 82 -18.27 -3.18 15.28
C ASP A 82 -19.46 -2.82 14.38
N SER A 83 -20.15 -3.84 13.87
CA SER A 83 -21.31 -3.70 12.99
C SER A 83 -22.49 -2.97 13.65
N ASN A 84 -22.51 -2.85 14.98
CA ASN A 84 -23.50 -2.09 15.72
C ASN A 84 -23.19 -0.58 15.82
N VAL A 85 -21.97 -0.16 15.47
CA VAL A 85 -21.56 1.24 15.53
C VAL A 85 -21.77 1.91 14.17
N PRO A 86 -22.59 2.97 14.08
CA PRO A 86 -22.78 3.68 12.82
C PRO A 86 -21.44 4.27 12.31
N PRO A 87 -21.16 4.25 10.99
CA PRO A 87 -19.93 4.81 10.41
C PRO A 87 -19.61 6.23 10.90
N ASN A 88 -20.62 7.11 10.96
CA ASN A 88 -20.43 8.49 11.39
C ASN A 88 -20.03 8.61 12.86
N LYS A 89 -20.40 7.64 13.71
CA LYS A 89 -19.97 7.59 15.12
C LYS A 89 -18.51 7.19 15.27
N VAL A 90 -17.96 6.41 14.33
CA VAL A 90 -16.53 6.07 14.31
C VAL A 90 -15.68 7.34 14.13
N LEU A 91 -16.17 8.32 13.36
CA LEU A 91 -15.42 9.52 13.00
C LEU A 91 -15.47 10.65 14.03
N GLU A 92 -16.38 10.64 15.01
CA GLU A 92 -16.53 11.73 15.99
C GLU A 92 -15.22 12.03 16.76
N LYS A 93 -14.44 10.98 17.06
CA LYS A 93 -13.12 11.13 17.70
C LYS A 93 -12.06 11.70 16.75
N PHE A 94 -12.14 11.40 15.47
CA PHE A 94 -11.26 11.99 14.46
C PHE A 94 -11.51 13.49 14.33
N HIS A 95 -12.78 13.90 14.22
CA HIS A 95 -13.15 15.31 14.21
C HIS A 95 -12.72 16.03 15.48
N SER A 96 -12.91 15.41 16.65
CA SER A 96 -12.45 15.95 17.94
C SER A 96 -10.94 16.11 18.01
N ALA A 97 -10.19 15.28 17.27
CA ALA A 97 -8.74 15.35 17.14
C ALA A 97 -8.27 16.28 16.00
N GLY A 98 -9.18 17.03 15.37
CA GLY A 98 -8.87 18.02 14.34
C GLY A 98 -8.73 17.47 12.93
N TRP A 99 -9.20 16.25 12.67
CA TRP A 99 -9.35 15.73 11.30
C TRP A 99 -10.57 16.37 10.64
N ALA A 100 -10.52 16.54 9.32
CA ALA A 100 -11.60 17.15 8.53
C ALA A 100 -12.19 16.15 7.53
N ASP A 101 -13.46 16.30 7.19
CA ASP A 101 -14.09 15.49 6.15
C ASP A 101 -13.42 15.70 4.79
N LEU A 102 -13.24 14.61 4.06
CA LEU A 102 -12.75 14.60 2.68
C LEU A 102 -13.92 14.29 1.72
N PRO A 103 -13.87 14.83 0.49
CA PRO A 103 -14.96 14.66 -0.47
C PRO A 103 -15.08 13.20 -0.95
N LEU A 104 -16.31 12.70 -1.08
CA LEU A 104 -16.61 11.40 -1.71
C LEU A 104 -17.05 11.58 -3.19
N PRO A 105 -16.82 10.59 -4.08
CA PRO A 105 -16.13 9.31 -3.84
C PRO A 105 -14.61 9.48 -3.69
N SER A 106 -13.91 8.43 -3.25
CA SER A 106 -12.44 8.38 -3.29
C SER A 106 -11.99 7.65 -4.56
N ASP A 107 -10.90 8.10 -5.18
CA ASP A 107 -10.26 7.35 -6.26
C ASP A 107 -9.67 6.02 -5.76
N THR A 108 -9.34 5.97 -4.47
CA THR A 108 -8.79 4.80 -3.77
C THR A 108 -9.86 3.88 -3.18
N CYS A 109 -11.14 4.27 -3.24
CA CYS A 109 -12.20 3.54 -2.56
C CYS A 109 -13.59 3.77 -3.20
N GLY A 110 -14.05 2.76 -3.94
CA GLY A 110 -15.34 2.78 -4.65
C GLY A 110 -16.57 2.58 -3.76
N ALA A 111 -16.41 2.04 -2.54
CA ALA A 111 -17.49 1.73 -1.61
C ALA A 111 -17.37 2.48 -0.27
N CYS A 112 -16.61 3.58 -0.24
CA CYS A 112 -16.42 4.36 0.98
C CYS A 112 -17.69 5.10 1.36
N VAL A 113 -18.10 4.93 2.61
CA VAL A 113 -19.28 5.60 3.18
C VAL A 113 -18.90 6.88 3.91
N ALA A 114 -17.65 7.00 4.37
CA ALA A 114 -17.13 8.22 4.98
C ALA A 114 -15.60 8.30 4.85
N ARG A 115 -15.06 9.53 4.79
CA ARG A 115 -13.62 9.76 4.68
C ARG A 115 -13.21 11.03 5.43
N VAL A 116 -12.14 10.94 6.21
CA VAL A 116 -11.55 12.07 6.94
C VAL A 116 -10.05 12.14 6.69
N GLY A 117 -9.48 13.34 6.80
CA GLY A 117 -8.08 13.59 6.54
C GLY A 117 -7.44 14.50 7.57
N LYS A 118 -6.13 14.31 7.76
CA LYS A 118 -5.28 15.18 8.58
C LYS A 118 -3.89 15.32 7.96
N LYS A 119 -3.30 16.51 8.09
CA LYS A 119 -1.90 16.73 7.74
C LYS A 119 -0.99 16.31 8.89
N VAL A 120 0.04 15.53 8.59
CA VAL A 120 1.07 15.10 9.54
C VAL A 120 2.45 15.38 8.95
N GLY A 121 3.09 16.45 9.43
CA GLY A 121 4.32 16.97 8.85
C GLY A 121 4.10 17.48 7.43
N SER A 122 4.85 16.93 6.47
CA SER A 122 4.74 17.26 5.04
C SER A 122 3.71 16.41 4.28
N ARG A 123 3.16 15.35 4.89
CA ARG A 123 2.24 14.39 4.25
C ARG A 123 0.83 14.54 4.80
N SER A 124 -0.12 13.93 4.12
CA SER A 124 -1.51 13.81 4.59
C SER A 124 -1.86 12.35 4.80
N ILE A 125 -2.64 12.09 5.85
CA ILE A 125 -3.22 10.77 6.15
C ILE A 125 -4.71 10.88 5.93
N GLU A 126 -5.29 9.92 5.24
CA GLU A 126 -6.74 9.72 5.19
C GLU A 126 -7.12 8.47 5.97
N ALA A 127 -8.31 8.52 6.56
CA ALA A 127 -8.99 7.37 7.13
C ALA A 127 -10.36 7.25 6.47
N MET A 128 -10.66 6.05 5.99
CA MET A 128 -11.79 5.69 5.16
C MET A 128 -12.60 4.61 5.87
N VAL A 129 -13.90 4.83 6.01
CA VAL A 129 -14.82 3.76 6.43
C VAL A 129 -15.44 3.16 5.16
N GLN A 130 -15.25 1.86 4.97
CA GLN A 130 -15.70 1.13 3.78
C GLN A 130 -16.27 -0.24 4.14
N GLU A 131 -17.09 -0.79 3.25
CA GLU A 131 -17.59 -2.16 3.37
C GLU A 131 -16.53 -3.13 2.82
N PHE A 132 -16.10 -4.10 3.63
CA PHE A 132 -15.03 -5.02 3.27
C PHE A 132 -15.56 -6.37 2.77
N ASN A 133 -16.47 -7.01 3.52
CA ASN A 133 -17.10 -8.29 3.19
C ASN A 133 -18.37 -8.54 4.01
N ASP A 134 -19.42 -9.09 3.39
CA ASP A 134 -20.64 -9.58 4.05
C ASP A 134 -21.27 -8.60 5.07
N GLY A 135 -21.28 -7.30 4.76
CA GLY A 135 -21.81 -6.25 5.64
C GLY A 135 -20.87 -5.84 6.78
N THR A 136 -19.65 -6.37 6.84
CA THR A 136 -18.61 -5.95 7.79
C THR A 136 -18.00 -4.63 7.31
N LEU A 137 -18.02 -3.64 8.20
CA LEU A 137 -17.38 -2.35 7.99
C LEU A 137 -15.93 -2.41 8.48
N MET A 138 -15.04 -1.77 7.73
CA MET A 138 -13.65 -1.58 8.13
C MET A 138 -13.31 -0.09 8.09
N LEU A 139 -12.34 0.31 8.92
CA LEU A 139 -11.63 1.57 8.75
C LEU A 139 -10.24 1.27 8.19
N GLU A 140 -9.97 1.75 6.98
CA GLU A 140 -8.63 1.73 6.38
C GLU A 140 -8.00 3.12 6.47
N ALA A 141 -6.72 3.19 6.78
CA ALA A 141 -5.96 4.43 6.78
C ALA A 141 -4.65 4.29 6.02
N MET A 142 -4.31 5.33 5.27
CA MET A 142 -3.12 5.37 4.42
C MET A 142 -2.67 6.82 4.21
N PHE A 143 -1.46 6.97 3.70
CA PHE A 143 -0.99 8.27 3.23
C PHE A 143 -1.59 8.59 1.86
N TYR A 144 -1.98 9.85 1.66
CA TYR A 144 -2.47 10.34 0.37
C TYR A 144 -1.83 11.69 0.03
N ASN A 145 -1.87 12.03 -1.25
CA ASN A 145 -1.32 13.27 -1.82
C ASN A 145 -2.44 14.23 -2.21
#